data_AF-A0A431K0W1-F1
#
_entry.id   AF-A0A431K0W1-F1
#
_cell.length_a   1.000
_cell.length_b   1.000
_cell.length_c   1.000
_cell.angle_alpha   90.00
_cell.angle_beta   90.00
_cell.angle_gamma   90.00
#
_symmetry.space_group_name_H-M   'P 1'
#
loop_
_entity.id
_entity.type
_entity.pdbx_description
1 polymer ?
#
loop_
_entity_poly.entity_id
_entity_poly.type
_entity_poly.pdbx_seq_one_letter_code
_entity_poly.pdbx_strand_id
1 'polypeptide(L)'
;MDTELIAWLLAFASSVSGLQAQAPEDLPPIVRLTPADLRQQVCPERPAECVGIAAYFDIPHYRILIDARLDLSQPAYHSYLLHEFVHVLQFRRYGPGLFARCEDTLRHEALAYRVQNAYLRRQGVLLRVGAALAAIARCKAEDDSEDGDHDQLTVEPQAPRRYGLN
;
A
#
# COMPACT_ATOMS: atom_id res chain seq x y z
N MET A 1 -15.67 -0.09 13.74
CA MET A 1 -14.21 -0.19 13.85
C MET A 1 -13.79 0.67 15.02
N ASP A 2 -12.76 0.28 15.76
CA ASP A 2 -12.34 0.98 16.97
C ASP A 2 -11.73 2.35 16.64
N THR A 3 -12.39 3.42 17.06
CA THR A 3 -11.96 4.81 16.82
C THR A 3 -10.63 5.12 17.51
N GLU A 4 -10.36 4.52 18.68
CA GLU A 4 -9.09 4.72 19.40
C GLU A 4 -7.92 4.13 18.62
N LEU A 5 -8.12 2.92 18.07
CA LEU A 5 -7.13 2.28 17.21
C LEU A 5 -6.84 3.12 15.96
N ILE A 6 -7.88 3.64 15.29
CA ILE A 6 -7.72 4.49 14.09
C ILE A 6 -6.92 5.75 14.45
N ALA A 7 -7.31 6.46 15.51
CA ALA A 7 -6.61 7.67 15.95
C ALA A 7 -5.15 7.40 16.30
N TRP A 8 -4.89 6.28 17.00
CA TRP A 8 -3.54 5.86 17.34
C TRP A 8 -2.70 5.54 16.10
N LEU A 9 -3.26 4.81 15.12
CA LEU A 9 -2.57 4.47 13.88
C LEU A 9 -2.26 5.74 13.05
N LEU A 10 -3.16 6.71 13.01
CA LEU A 10 -2.91 7.99 12.34
C LEU A 10 -1.81 8.81 13.01
N ALA A 11 -1.83 8.90 14.33
CA ALA A 11 -0.78 9.57 15.09
C ALA A 11 0.58 8.89 14.86
N PHE A 12 0.60 7.54 14.86
CA PHE A 12 1.79 6.78 14.54
C PHE A 12 2.27 7.05 13.11
N ALA A 13 1.38 7.00 12.11
CA ALA A 13 1.70 7.29 10.71
C ALA A 13 2.32 8.68 10.55
N SER A 14 1.71 9.70 11.14
CA SER A 14 2.21 11.07 11.10
C SER A 14 3.58 11.20 11.76
N SER A 15 3.77 10.67 12.97
CA SER A 15 5.04 10.77 13.70
C SER A 15 6.23 10.13 12.97
N VAL A 16 6.02 8.98 12.30
CA VAL A 16 7.11 8.26 11.62
C VAL A 16 7.33 8.77 10.19
N SER A 17 6.27 9.19 9.49
CA SER A 17 6.38 9.69 8.13
C SER A 17 6.82 11.15 8.04
N GLY A 18 6.54 11.94 9.08
CA GLY A 18 6.66 13.40 9.05
C GLY A 18 5.54 14.11 8.27
N LEU A 19 4.51 13.38 7.82
CA LEU A 19 3.33 13.95 7.17
C LEU A 19 2.37 14.51 8.22
N GLN A 20 1.62 15.54 7.85
CA GLN A 20 0.65 16.17 8.76
C GLN A 20 -0.45 15.18 9.13
N ALA A 21 -0.70 15.02 10.43
CA ALA A 21 -1.78 14.19 10.93
C ALA A 21 -3.15 14.73 10.46
N GLN A 22 -4.11 13.82 10.36
CA GLN A 22 -5.51 14.13 10.08
C GLN A 22 -6.37 13.65 11.23
N ALA A 23 -7.53 14.27 11.40
CA ALA A 23 -8.51 13.78 12.35
C ALA A 23 -9.13 12.47 11.82
N PRO A 24 -9.55 11.52 12.68
CA PRO A 24 -10.19 10.28 12.24
C PRO A 24 -11.45 10.49 11.38
N GLU A 25 -12.25 11.52 11.68
CA GLU A 25 -13.47 11.90 10.94
C GLU A 25 -13.20 12.39 9.51
N ASP A 26 -11.96 12.76 9.24
CA ASP A 26 -11.46 13.31 7.99
C ASP A 26 -10.93 12.23 7.03
N LEU A 27 -10.89 10.97 7.51
CA LEU A 27 -10.45 9.84 6.72
C LEU A 27 -11.47 9.42 5.67
N PRO A 28 -10.99 8.90 4.52
CA PRO A 28 -11.87 8.22 3.58
C PRO A 28 -12.57 7.01 4.24
N PRO A 29 -13.79 6.68 3.80
CA PRO A 29 -14.51 5.50 4.30
C PRO A 29 -13.71 4.22 4.04
N ILE A 30 -13.74 3.31 5.01
CA ILE A 30 -13.08 2.01 4.92
C ILE A 30 -14.13 0.95 4.56
N VAL A 31 -13.97 0.34 3.39
CA VAL A 31 -14.90 -0.59 2.78
C VAL A 31 -14.31 -2.00 2.82
N ARG A 32 -15.04 -2.94 3.44
CA ARG A 32 -14.67 -4.35 3.50
C ARG A 32 -15.22 -5.09 2.28
N LEU A 33 -14.34 -5.78 1.55
CA LEU A 33 -14.68 -6.53 0.35
C LEU A 33 -14.25 -7.99 0.46
N THR A 34 -14.89 -8.88 -0.29
CA THR A 34 -14.34 -10.22 -0.45
C THR A 34 -13.00 -10.15 -1.18
N PRO A 35 -12.12 -11.16 -1.04
CA PRO A 35 -10.84 -11.17 -1.75
C PRO A 35 -11.00 -11.12 -3.28
N ALA A 36 -12.08 -11.73 -3.79
CA ALA A 36 -12.38 -11.72 -5.21
C ALA A 36 -12.76 -10.31 -5.67
N ASP A 37 -13.67 -9.65 -4.95
CA ASP A 37 -14.11 -8.29 -5.27
C ASP A 37 -12.98 -7.28 -5.12
N LEU A 38 -12.14 -7.43 -4.09
CA LEU A 38 -10.98 -6.56 -3.89
C LEU A 38 -10.02 -6.65 -5.07
N ARG A 39 -9.65 -7.86 -5.51
CA ARG A 39 -8.79 -8.03 -6.70
C ARG A 39 -9.42 -7.48 -7.97
N GLN A 40 -10.72 -7.70 -8.14
CA GLN A 40 -11.46 -7.21 -9.32
C GLN A 40 -11.50 -5.67 -9.37
N GLN A 41 -11.61 -5.01 -8.21
CA GLN A 41 -11.65 -3.55 -8.15
C GLN A 41 -10.26 -2.92 -8.25
N VAL A 42 -9.24 -3.52 -7.65
CA VAL A 42 -7.89 -2.94 -7.67
C VAL A 42 -7.15 -3.24 -8.97
N CYS A 43 -7.34 -4.44 -9.54
CA CYS A 43 -6.62 -4.89 -10.74
C CYS A 43 -7.60 -5.50 -11.75
N PRO A 44 -8.52 -4.68 -12.31
CA PRO A 44 -9.61 -5.18 -13.15
C PRO A 44 -9.12 -5.90 -14.41
N GLU A 45 -7.99 -5.44 -14.98
CA GLU A 45 -7.41 -6.00 -16.20
C GLU A 45 -6.59 -7.26 -15.94
N ARG A 46 -5.89 -7.31 -14.80
CA ARG A 46 -5.00 -8.41 -14.42
C ARG A 46 -5.20 -8.87 -12.98
N PRO A 47 -6.37 -9.44 -12.61
CA PRO A 47 -6.67 -9.81 -11.22
C PRO A 47 -5.70 -10.83 -10.61
N ALA A 48 -5.08 -11.65 -11.46
CA ALA A 48 -4.08 -12.65 -11.06
C ALA A 48 -2.78 -12.03 -10.55
N GLU A 49 -2.44 -10.80 -10.95
CA GLU A 49 -1.23 -10.10 -10.50
C GLU A 49 -1.40 -9.48 -9.11
N CYS A 50 -2.64 -9.39 -8.62
CA CYS A 50 -2.97 -8.77 -7.33
C CYS A 50 -3.40 -9.81 -6.29
N VAL A 51 -2.93 -11.05 -6.44
CA VAL A 51 -3.09 -12.09 -5.43
C VAL A 51 -2.37 -11.66 -4.14
N GLY A 52 -3.10 -11.70 -3.02
CA GLY A 52 -2.56 -11.37 -1.71
C GLY A 52 -2.69 -9.89 -1.32
N ILE A 53 -3.33 -9.06 -2.15
CA ILE A 53 -3.68 -7.70 -1.74
C ILE A 53 -4.61 -7.73 -0.51
N ALA A 54 -4.22 -6.99 0.52
CA ALA A 54 -4.93 -6.94 1.81
C ALA A 54 -5.68 -5.63 1.99
N ALA A 55 -5.13 -4.53 1.49
CA ALA A 55 -5.72 -3.20 1.53
C ALA A 55 -5.29 -2.40 0.31
N TYR A 56 -6.05 -1.35 -0.03
CA TYR A 56 -5.76 -0.43 -1.12
C TYR A 56 -6.47 0.90 -0.92
N PHE A 57 -5.73 2.01 -1.02
CA PHE A 57 -6.31 3.35 -1.09
C PHE A 57 -6.72 3.69 -2.53
N ASP A 58 -8.03 3.64 -2.77
CA ASP A 58 -8.67 3.96 -4.05
C ASP A 58 -8.82 5.48 -4.18
N ILE A 59 -7.81 6.11 -4.78
CA ILE A 59 -7.75 7.56 -5.02
C ILE A 59 -8.96 8.06 -5.83
N PRO A 60 -9.33 7.45 -6.98
CA PRO A 60 -10.47 7.92 -7.79
C PRO A 60 -11.78 8.07 -7.02
N HIS A 61 -12.06 7.15 -6.09
CA HIS A 61 -13.30 7.16 -5.30
C HIS A 61 -13.10 7.65 -3.86
N TYR A 62 -11.88 8.08 -3.51
CA TYR A 62 -11.46 8.51 -2.17
C TYR A 62 -11.98 7.57 -1.06
N ARG A 63 -11.58 6.30 -1.12
CA ARG A 63 -11.97 5.25 -0.16
C ARG A 63 -10.81 4.30 0.12
N ILE A 64 -10.80 3.64 1.26
CA ILE A 64 -9.87 2.56 1.56
C ILE A 64 -10.60 1.23 1.41
N LEU A 65 -10.13 0.36 0.54
CA LEU A 65 -10.65 -0.99 0.37
C LEU A 65 -9.81 -1.95 1.21
N ILE A 66 -10.45 -2.88 1.93
CA ILE A 66 -9.75 -3.91 2.72
C ILE A 66 -10.36 -5.29 2.52
N ASP A 67 -9.53 -6.34 2.60
CA ASP A 67 -10.00 -7.72 2.62
C ASP A 67 -10.84 -7.96 3.88
N ALA A 68 -12.09 -8.38 3.69
CA ALA A 68 -13.05 -8.61 4.76
C ALA A 68 -12.61 -9.69 5.76
N ARG A 69 -11.66 -10.56 5.38
CA ARG A 69 -11.09 -11.59 6.24
C ARG A 69 -10.02 -11.07 7.20
N LEU A 70 -9.59 -9.81 7.07
CA LEU A 70 -8.62 -9.22 8.00
C LEU A 70 -9.21 -9.10 9.40
N ASP A 71 -8.53 -9.75 10.34
CA ASP A 71 -8.82 -9.69 11.77
C ASP A 71 -8.13 -8.47 12.39
N LEU A 72 -8.85 -7.36 12.49
CA LEU A 72 -8.35 -6.11 13.07
C LEU A 72 -8.26 -6.16 14.61
N SER A 73 -8.08 -7.34 15.20
CA SER A 73 -7.53 -7.49 16.55
C SER A 73 -6.03 -7.81 16.53
N GLN A 74 -5.48 -8.21 15.37
CA GLN A 74 -4.08 -8.60 15.26
C GLN A 74 -3.22 -7.46 14.72
N PRO A 75 -2.08 -7.14 15.36
CA PRO A 75 -1.18 -6.08 14.90
C PRO A 75 -0.70 -6.27 13.46
N ALA A 76 -0.48 -7.51 13.00
CA ALA A 76 -0.10 -7.77 11.61
C ALA A 76 -1.11 -7.18 10.61
N TYR A 77 -2.41 -7.27 10.91
CA TYR A 77 -3.47 -6.78 10.04
C TYR A 77 -3.72 -5.28 10.16
N HIS A 78 -3.52 -4.68 11.34
CA HIS A 78 -3.48 -3.21 11.48
C HIS A 78 -2.42 -2.57 10.60
N SER A 79 -1.32 -3.28 10.37
CA SER A 79 -0.20 -2.76 9.57
C SER A 79 -0.61 -2.44 8.12
N TYR A 80 -1.56 -3.20 7.54
CA TYR A 80 -2.08 -2.90 6.20
C TYR A 80 -2.92 -1.64 6.21
N LEU A 81 -3.76 -1.44 7.22
CA LEU A 81 -4.53 -0.20 7.35
C LEU A 81 -3.61 1.02 7.57
N LEU A 82 -2.57 0.86 8.39
CA LEU A 82 -1.55 1.89 8.60
C LEU A 82 -0.85 2.28 7.31
N HIS A 83 -0.56 1.30 6.44
CA HIS A 83 0.02 1.54 5.11
C HIS A 83 -0.89 2.46 4.30
N GLU A 84 -2.18 2.13 4.19
CA GLU A 84 -3.14 2.96 3.46
C GLU A 84 -3.31 4.35 4.08
N PHE A 85 -3.26 4.47 5.40
CA PHE A 85 -3.27 5.78 6.06
C PHE A 85 -2.09 6.65 5.63
N VAL A 86 -0.90 6.08 5.46
CA VAL A 86 0.24 6.83 4.91
C VAL A 86 -0.09 7.35 3.51
N HIS A 87 -0.73 6.57 2.65
CA HIS A 87 -1.16 7.05 1.33
C HIS A 87 -2.22 8.15 1.41
N VAL A 88 -3.16 8.08 2.35
CA VAL A 88 -4.10 9.19 2.60
C VAL A 88 -3.37 10.47 3.00
N LEU A 89 -2.38 10.37 3.91
CA LEU A 89 -1.58 11.52 4.32
C LEU A 89 -0.73 12.07 3.16
N GLN A 90 -0.19 11.19 2.31
CA GLN A 90 0.55 11.57 1.11
C GLN A 90 -0.35 12.27 0.10
N PHE A 91 -1.54 11.73 -0.17
CA PHE A 91 -2.50 12.32 -1.09
C PHE A 91 -2.94 13.71 -0.64
N ARG A 92 -3.16 13.94 0.66
CA ARG A 92 -3.45 15.31 1.15
C ARG A 92 -2.30 16.29 0.92
N ARG A 93 -1.06 15.83 0.92
CA ARG A 93 0.11 16.68 0.70
C ARG A 93 0.39 16.94 -0.78
N TYR A 94 0.26 15.92 -1.62
CA TYR A 94 0.71 15.94 -3.02
C TYR A 94 -0.44 15.94 -4.04
N GLY A 95 -1.66 15.67 -3.60
CA GLY A 95 -2.85 15.66 -4.43
C GLY A 95 -2.97 14.41 -5.33
N PRO A 96 -3.84 14.47 -6.36
CA PRO A 96 -4.13 13.32 -7.23
C PRO A 96 -2.96 12.87 -8.11
N GLY A 97 -1.92 13.70 -8.25
CA GLY A 97 -0.68 13.33 -8.95
C GLY A 97 0.27 12.46 -8.15
N LEU A 98 -0.10 11.99 -6.95
CA LEU A 98 0.78 11.25 -6.03
C LEU A 98 1.55 10.09 -6.69
N PHE A 99 0.89 9.39 -7.61
CA PHE A 99 1.43 8.22 -8.32
C PHE A 99 1.53 8.42 -9.83
N ALA A 100 1.63 9.68 -10.28
CA ALA A 100 1.64 9.99 -11.71
C ALA A 100 2.95 9.60 -12.41
N ARG A 101 4.05 9.47 -11.68
CA ARG A 101 5.38 9.09 -12.19
C ARG A 101 5.90 7.89 -11.43
N CYS A 102 6.61 6.99 -12.10
CA CYS A 102 7.12 5.79 -11.46
C CYS A 102 8.03 6.10 -10.27
N GLU A 103 8.96 7.07 -10.34
CA GLU A 103 9.85 7.31 -9.20
C GLU A 103 9.12 7.88 -7.99
N ASP A 104 8.09 8.70 -8.23
CA ASP A 104 7.23 9.18 -7.16
C ASP A 104 6.52 8.00 -6.51
N THR A 105 5.94 7.09 -7.29
CA THR A 105 5.31 5.86 -6.79
C THR A 105 6.27 5.04 -5.94
N LEU A 106 7.47 4.71 -6.44
CA LEU A 106 8.46 3.94 -5.68
C LEU A 106 8.85 4.64 -4.37
N ARG A 107 9.03 5.96 -4.40
CA ARG A 107 9.39 6.75 -3.20
C ARG A 107 8.25 6.76 -2.17
N HIS A 108 7.01 6.92 -2.61
CA HIS A 108 5.84 6.98 -1.76
C HIS A 108 5.51 5.62 -1.13
N GLU A 109 5.57 4.54 -1.91
CA GLU A 109 5.47 3.16 -1.44
C GLU A 109 6.59 2.81 -0.44
N ALA A 110 7.84 3.20 -0.73
CA ALA A 110 8.96 2.95 0.18
C ALA A 110 8.77 3.65 1.54
N LEU A 111 8.18 4.85 1.55
CA LEU A 111 7.81 5.52 2.80
C LEU A 111 6.69 4.77 3.54
N ALA A 112 5.63 4.35 2.84
CA ALA A 112 4.53 3.57 3.45
C ALA A 112 5.04 2.27 4.08
N TYR A 113 5.86 1.50 3.36
CA TYR A 113 6.50 0.30 3.92
C TYR A 113 7.47 0.59 5.07
N ARG A 114 8.18 1.73 5.06
CA ARG A 114 9.04 2.11 6.18
C ARG A 114 8.22 2.34 7.46
N VAL A 115 7.10 3.05 7.35
CA VAL A 115 6.18 3.27 8.48
C VAL A 115 5.56 1.95 8.94
N GLN A 116 5.06 1.15 8.00
CA GLN A 116 4.46 -0.16 8.29
C GLN A 116 5.41 -1.08 9.04
N ASN A 117 6.66 -1.21 8.57
CA ASN A 117 7.68 -2.01 9.24
C ASN A 117 8.12 -1.42 10.60
N ALA A 118 8.09 -0.10 10.77
CA ALA A 118 8.35 0.52 12.08
C ALA A 118 7.26 0.15 13.10
N TYR A 119 6.00 0.15 12.67
CA TYR A 119 4.89 -0.31 13.49
C TYR A 119 5.00 -1.79 13.84
N LEU A 120 5.20 -2.67 12.86
CA LEU A 120 5.33 -4.11 13.09
C LEU A 120 6.42 -4.42 14.12
N ARG A 121 7.60 -3.78 13.99
CA ARG A 121 8.69 -3.89 14.97
C ARG A 121 8.28 -3.41 16.37
N ARG A 122 7.58 -2.27 16.48
CA ARG A 122 7.09 -1.75 17.76
C ARG A 122 6.12 -2.72 18.44
N GLN A 123 5.34 -3.47 17.66
CA GLN A 123 4.38 -4.46 18.14
C GLN A 123 5.01 -5.85 18.40
N GLY A 124 6.33 -5.98 18.24
CA GLY A 124 7.01 -7.28 18.40
C GLY A 124 6.71 -8.30 17.31
N VAL A 125 6.14 -7.86 16.19
CA VAL A 125 5.80 -8.75 15.06
C VAL A 125 7.03 -8.90 14.16
N LEU A 126 7.43 -10.15 13.90
CA LEU A 126 8.62 -10.48 13.10
C LEU A 126 8.41 -10.35 11.57
N LEU A 127 7.16 -10.15 11.14
CA LEU A 127 6.81 -9.94 9.73
C LEU A 127 7.54 -8.70 9.19
N ARG A 128 8.09 -8.81 7.98
CA ARG A 128 8.65 -7.71 7.20
C ARG A 128 8.01 -7.66 5.82
N VAL A 129 7.55 -6.48 5.43
CA VAL A 129 6.81 -6.23 4.18
C VAL A 129 7.56 -5.27 3.26
N GLY A 130 7.19 -5.24 1.98
CA GLY A 130 7.81 -4.37 0.96
C GLY A 130 9.16 -4.84 0.43
N ALA A 131 9.59 -6.06 0.76
CA ALA A 131 10.87 -6.60 0.31
C ALA A 131 10.94 -6.75 -1.22
N ALA A 132 9.83 -7.13 -1.86
CA ALA A 132 9.75 -7.23 -3.32
C ALA A 132 9.95 -5.85 -3.98
N LEU A 133 9.28 -4.81 -3.49
CA LEU A 133 9.47 -3.44 -3.99
C LEU A 133 10.95 -3.03 -3.94
N ALA A 134 11.62 -3.25 -2.81
CA ALA A 134 13.03 -2.92 -2.66
C ALA A 134 13.94 -3.76 -3.58
N ALA A 135 13.62 -5.04 -3.78
CA ALA A 135 14.47 -5.97 -4.51
C ALA A 135 14.36 -5.81 -6.03
N ILE A 136 13.14 -5.73 -6.56
CA ILE A 136 12.87 -5.96 -7.99
C ILE A 136 12.14 -4.80 -8.70
N ALA A 137 11.55 -3.84 -7.98
CA ALA A 137 10.82 -2.76 -8.64
C ALA A 137 11.79 -1.72 -9.22
N ARG A 138 11.66 -1.41 -10.51
CA ARG A 138 12.46 -0.40 -11.21
C ARG A 138 11.54 0.41 -12.11
N CYS A 139 11.87 1.68 -12.30
CA CYS A 139 11.29 2.49 -13.37
C CYS A 139 12.04 2.18 -14.65
N LYS A 140 11.30 2.13 -15.76
CA LYS A 140 11.93 2.10 -17.08
C LYS A 140 12.67 3.44 -17.26
N ALA A 141 13.86 3.42 -17.85
CA ALA A 141 14.50 4.68 -18.25
C ALA A 141 13.59 5.37 -19.28
N GLU A 142 13.44 6.69 -19.18
CA GLU A 142 12.82 7.50 -20.22
C GLU A 142 13.62 7.28 -21.52
N ASP A 143 13.07 6.50 -22.46
CA ASP A 143 13.57 6.49 -23.83
C ASP A 143 13.06 7.79 -24.47
N ASP A 144 13.97 8.64 -24.97
CA ASP A 144 13.68 9.84 -25.77
C ASP A 144 12.99 9.46 -27.10
N SER A 145 11.77 8.94 -27.04
CA SER A 145 10.92 8.70 -28.20
C SER A 145 9.57 9.34 -27.94
N GLU A 146 9.29 10.36 -28.75
CA GLU A 146 7.99 11.02 -28.92
C GLU A 146 6.89 9.98 -29.19
N ASP A 147 6.28 9.43 -28.14
CA ASP A 147 4.87 9.10 -28.13
C ASP A 147 4.42 8.93 -26.68
N GLY A 148 3.40 9.68 -26.29
CA GLY A 148 2.91 9.73 -24.91
C GLY A 148 2.21 8.42 -24.56
N ASP A 149 2.90 7.52 -23.86
CA ASP A 149 2.28 6.37 -23.21
C ASP A 149 2.75 6.28 -21.75
N HIS A 150 1.79 6.02 -20.87
CA HIS A 150 1.91 6.21 -19.44
C HIS A 150 2.94 5.26 -18.80
N ASP A 151 3.88 5.83 -18.06
CA ASP A 151 4.96 5.19 -17.32
C ASP A 151 4.44 4.09 -16.36
N GLN A 152 4.51 2.83 -16.80
CA GLN A 152 4.06 1.67 -16.01
C GLN A 152 5.21 1.03 -15.23
N LEU A 153 4.95 0.82 -13.94
CA LEU A 153 5.78 0.00 -13.06
C LEU A 153 5.85 -1.44 -13.58
N THR A 154 7.05 -1.91 -13.95
CA THR A 154 7.27 -3.32 -14.31
C THR A 154 7.77 -4.11 -13.10
N VAL A 155 7.02 -5.14 -12.70
CA VAL A 155 7.48 -6.16 -11.74
C VAL A 155 7.90 -7.39 -12.54
N GLU A 156 9.20 -7.71 -12.58
CA GLU A 156 9.66 -8.91 -13.28
C GLU A 156 9.13 -10.20 -12.59
N PRO A 157 8.59 -11.17 -13.34
CA PRO A 157 8.08 -12.41 -12.76
C PRO A 157 9.22 -13.28 -12.25
N GLN A 158 9.13 -13.72 -10.99
CA GLN A 158 10.09 -14.67 -10.42
C GLN A 158 9.92 -16.06 -11.05
N ALA A 159 11.02 -16.62 -11.56
CA ALA A 159 11.08 -18.03 -11.93
C ALA A 159 10.85 -18.94 -10.70
N PRO A 160 10.10 -20.04 -10.82
CA PRO A 160 9.80 -20.90 -9.68
C PRO A 160 11.06 -21.58 -9.15
N ARG A 161 11.37 -21.35 -7.86
CA ARG A 161 12.40 -22.10 -7.15
C ARG A 161 11.93 -23.55 -6.97
N ARG A 162 12.58 -24.48 -7.68
CA ARG A 162 12.45 -25.92 -7.41
C ARG A 162 13.03 -26.22 -6.03
N TYR A 163 12.16 -26.52 -5.06
CA TYR A 163 12.59 -27.19 -3.83
C TYR A 163 12.86 -28.66 -4.15
N GLY A 164 14.13 -29.06 -4.08
CA GLY A 164 14.53 -30.46 -4.08
C GLY A 164 14.08 -31.10 -2.77
N LEU A 165 13.37 -32.22 -2.88
CA LEU A 165 13.03 -33.13 -1.79
C LEU A 165 14.30 -33.91 -1.42
N ASN A 166 14.66 -33.90 -0.12
CA ASN A 166 15.44 -34.96 0.51
C ASN A 166 14.48 -35.83 1.30
#